data_AF-A0A9D5VNT6-F1
#
_entry.id   AF-A0A9D5VNT6-F1
#
_cell.length_a   1.000
_cell.length_b   1.000
_cell.length_c   1.000
_cell.angle_alpha   90.00
_cell.angle_beta   90.00
_cell.angle_gamma   90.00
#
_symmetry.space_group_name_H-M   'P 1'
#
loop_
_entity.id
_entity.type
_entity.pdbx_description
1 polymer ?
#
loop_
_entity_poly.entity_id
_entity_poly.type
_entity_poly.pdbx_seq_one_letter_code
_entity_poly.pdbx_strand_id
1 'polypeptide(L)'
;MGAPGISEIQVFEAADRLKSNGLSITVEAIRNQIGSGSYTTIMKHLDRWKEMVATPSKIPKAPEAISKHIEKIWEISFLEADSIFAHDRDSFNAEKEQFINEKSSLIAEVEKVETELGKAFFKIKVLEERTAQFEQIERKLNDDLSLIRAQLEATEARRIESSERADRLEQQMANLLKDSLLSAKKLEESGKGIVS
;
A
#
# COMPACT_ATOMS: atom_id res chain seq x y z
N MET A 1 35.65 -62.97 14.33
CA MET A 1 34.56 -63.97 14.24
C MET A 1 33.43 -63.31 13.48
N GLY A 2 33.07 -63.86 12.31
CA GLY A 2 32.10 -63.25 11.38
C GLY A 2 30.68 -63.26 11.95
N ALA A 3 29.93 -62.20 11.65
CA ALA A 3 28.56 -61.99 12.13
C ALA A 3 27.65 -63.20 11.86
N PRO A 4 26.69 -63.51 12.76
CA PRO A 4 25.73 -64.59 12.53
C PRO A 4 24.93 -64.29 11.25
N GLY A 5 24.89 -65.26 10.34
CA GLY A 5 24.09 -65.17 9.12
C GLY A 5 22.61 -64.97 9.42
N ILE A 6 21.88 -64.38 8.48
CA ILE A 6 20.42 -64.19 8.56
C ILE A 6 19.73 -65.52 8.85
N SER A 7 18.75 -65.47 9.76
CA SER A 7 17.93 -66.63 10.12
C SER A 7 16.68 -66.74 9.25
N GLU A 8 16.18 -67.97 9.11
CA GLU A 8 14.93 -68.30 8.40
C GLU A 8 13.73 -67.53 8.97
N ILE A 9 13.64 -67.43 10.29
CA ILE A 9 12.55 -66.74 10.99
C ILE A 9 12.48 -65.25 10.59
N GLN A 10 13.64 -64.58 10.49
CA GLN A 10 13.69 -63.17 10.09
C GLN A 10 13.17 -62.94 8.66
N VAL A 11 13.50 -63.86 7.74
CA VAL A 11 13.03 -63.79 6.35
C VAL A 11 11.52 -64.05 6.28
N PHE A 12 11.01 -64.99 7.08
CA PHE A 12 9.59 -65.33 7.11
C PHE A 12 8.75 -64.17 7.66
N GLU A 13 9.17 -63.59 8.79
CA GLU A 13 8.48 -62.44 9.37
C GLU A 13 8.50 -61.20 8.46
N ALA A 14 9.58 -61.01 7.68
CA ALA A 14 9.63 -59.95 6.69
C ALA A 14 8.66 -60.23 5.52
N ALA A 15 8.65 -61.46 5.01
CA ALA A 15 7.76 -61.88 3.93
C ALA A 15 6.28 -61.79 4.34
N ASP A 16 5.92 -62.21 5.55
CA ASP A 16 4.55 -62.11 6.07
C ASP A 16 4.09 -60.66 6.22
N ARG A 17 4.97 -59.76 6.68
CA ARG A 17 4.69 -58.31 6.75
C ARG A 17 4.50 -57.68 5.38
N LEU A 18 5.29 -58.06 4.38
CA LEU A 18 5.09 -57.60 3.01
C LEU A 18 3.76 -58.11 2.44
N LYS A 19 3.41 -59.37 2.72
CA LYS A 19 2.15 -59.99 2.31
C LYS A 19 0.92 -59.29 2.90
N SER A 20 0.93 -58.98 4.21
CA SER A 20 -0.21 -58.33 4.89
C SER A 20 -0.46 -56.91 4.37
N ASN A 21 0.60 -56.23 3.94
CA ASN A 21 0.53 -54.87 3.39
C ASN A 21 0.20 -54.85 1.89
N GLY A 22 -0.01 -56.00 1.25
CA GLY A 22 -0.25 -56.09 -0.20
C GLY A 22 0.94 -55.66 -1.05
N LEU A 23 2.15 -55.65 -0.49
CA LEU A 23 3.38 -55.24 -1.16
C LEU A 23 4.07 -56.41 -1.86
N SER A 24 4.91 -56.11 -2.85
CA SER A 24 5.66 -57.12 -3.59
C SER A 24 6.73 -57.78 -2.70
N ILE A 25 6.67 -59.11 -2.59
CA ILE A 25 7.58 -59.90 -1.76
C ILE A 25 8.81 -60.28 -2.60
N THR A 26 9.74 -59.33 -2.74
CA THR A 26 11.01 -59.53 -3.46
C THR A 26 12.18 -59.73 -2.48
N VAL A 27 13.25 -60.38 -2.96
CA VAL A 27 14.48 -60.57 -2.17
C VAL A 27 15.07 -59.22 -1.73
N GLU A 28 14.97 -58.20 -2.59
CA GLU A 28 15.37 -56.83 -2.30
C GLU A 28 14.53 -56.19 -1.20
N ALA A 29 13.20 -56.31 -1.27
CA ALA A 29 12.29 -55.76 -0.26
C ALA A 29 12.55 -56.37 1.13
N ILE A 30 12.76 -57.68 1.18
CA ILE A 30 13.10 -58.40 2.41
C ILE A 30 14.47 -57.98 2.94
N ARG A 31 15.47 -57.85 2.07
CA ARG A 31 16.81 -57.38 2.47
C ARG A 31 16.77 -55.97 3.02
N ASN A 32 15.99 -55.07 2.39
CA ASN A 32 15.83 -53.70 2.88
C ASN A 32 15.14 -53.66 4.25
N GLN A 33 14.21 -54.58 4.51
CA GLN A 33 13.52 -54.66 5.79
C GLN A 33 14.37 -55.24 6.93
N ILE A 34 15.26 -56.20 6.63
CA ILE A 34 16.13 -56.85 7.64
C ILE A 34 17.49 -56.12 7.78
N GLY A 35 17.92 -55.40 6.75
CA GLY A 35 19.14 -54.58 6.74
C GLY A 35 20.47 -55.34 6.63
N SER A 36 20.45 -56.67 6.49
CA SER A 36 21.67 -57.49 6.42
C SER A 36 21.48 -58.76 5.55
N GLY A 37 22.49 -59.63 5.48
CA GLY A 37 22.47 -60.91 4.77
C GLY A 37 22.70 -60.85 3.25
N SER A 38 23.14 -61.98 2.70
CA SER A 38 23.36 -62.14 1.26
C SER A 38 22.03 -62.42 0.54
N TYR A 39 21.92 -61.92 -0.69
CA TYR A 39 20.78 -62.17 -1.57
C TYR A 39 20.52 -63.67 -1.76
N THR A 40 21.56 -64.49 -1.81
CA THR A 40 21.45 -65.95 -2.00
C THR A 40 20.87 -66.65 -0.77
N THR A 41 21.24 -66.23 0.44
CA THR A 41 20.69 -66.79 1.69
C THR A 41 19.24 -66.35 1.89
N ILE A 42 18.92 -65.08 1.62
CA ILE A 42 17.54 -64.57 1.68
C ILE A 42 16.65 -65.30 0.67
N MET A 43 17.13 -65.50 -0.56
CA MET A 43 16.36 -66.20 -1.60
C MET A 43 16.05 -67.65 -1.19
N LYS A 44 17.01 -68.38 -0.63
CA LYS A 44 16.79 -69.75 -0.14
C LYS A 44 15.72 -69.81 0.96
N HIS A 45 15.74 -68.89 1.92
CA HIS A 45 14.72 -68.84 2.96
C HIS A 45 13.37 -68.35 2.42
N LEU A 46 13.36 -67.39 1.49
CA LEU A 46 12.15 -66.90 0.85
C LEU A 46 11.46 -68.01 0.03
N ASP A 47 12.21 -68.84 -0.69
CA ASP A 47 11.63 -69.94 -1.46
C ASP A 47 11.00 -70.99 -0.53
N ARG A 48 11.63 -71.27 0.61
CA ARG A 48 11.05 -72.13 1.65
C ARG A 48 9.80 -71.53 2.30
N TRP A 49 9.78 -70.22 2.53
CA TRP A 49 8.58 -69.51 2.97
C TRP A 49 7.45 -69.63 1.94
N LYS A 50 7.75 -69.44 0.65
CA LYS A 50 6.78 -69.58 -0.43
C LYS A 50 6.20 -71.00 -0.47
N GLU A 51 7.02 -72.02 -0.30
CA GLU A 51 6.57 -73.41 -0.21
C GLU A 51 5.64 -73.65 0.99
N MET A 52 5.95 -73.07 2.15
CA MET A 52 5.10 -73.19 3.35
C MET A 52 3.77 -72.43 3.24
N VAL A 53 3.78 -71.26 2.60
CA VAL A 53 2.59 -70.40 2.44
C VAL A 53 1.76 -70.80 1.23
N ALA A 54 2.31 -71.58 0.30
CA ALA A 54 1.60 -72.23 -0.79
C ALA A 54 0.71 -73.39 -0.29
N THR A 55 -0.06 -73.17 0.78
CA THR A 55 -1.28 -73.95 0.98
C THR A 55 -2.22 -73.67 -0.19
N PRO A 56 -2.60 -74.68 -1.01
CA PRO A 56 -3.66 -74.50 -1.98
C PRO A 56 -4.91 -74.09 -1.19
N SER A 57 -5.38 -72.86 -1.40
CA SER A 57 -6.58 -72.36 -0.75
C SER A 57 -7.71 -73.34 -1.06
N LYS A 58 -8.17 -74.09 -0.04
CA LYS A 58 -9.32 -74.99 -0.16
C LYS A 58 -10.65 -74.23 -0.30
N ILE A 59 -10.59 -72.90 -0.29
CA ILE A 59 -11.75 -72.04 -0.46
C ILE A 59 -12.09 -72.01 -1.95
N PRO A 60 -13.28 -72.47 -2.37
CA PRO A 60 -13.74 -72.34 -3.74
C PRO A 60 -13.69 -70.86 -4.15
N LYS A 61 -13.38 -70.59 -5.42
CA LYS A 61 -13.55 -69.23 -5.97
C LYS A 61 -14.98 -68.78 -5.71
N ALA A 62 -15.15 -67.54 -5.26
CA ALA A 62 -16.47 -66.96 -5.06
C ALA A 62 -17.31 -67.14 -6.33
N PRO A 63 -18.57 -67.59 -6.24
CA PRO A 63 -19.46 -67.68 -7.38
C PRO A 63 -19.54 -66.34 -8.13
N GLU A 64 -19.57 -66.39 -9.45
CA GLU A 64 -19.62 -65.19 -10.32
C GLU A 64 -20.79 -64.27 -9.96
N ALA A 65 -21.90 -64.85 -9.49
CA ALA A 65 -23.04 -64.09 -8.98
C ALA A 65 -22.63 -63.15 -7.83
N ILE A 66 -21.81 -63.59 -6.87
CA ILE A 66 -21.39 -62.77 -5.74
C ILE A 66 -20.55 -61.58 -6.23
N SER A 67 -19.60 -61.81 -7.14
CA SER A 67 -18.79 -60.73 -7.72
C SER A 67 -19.65 -59.68 -8.42
N LYS A 68 -20.63 -60.10 -9.23
CA LYS A 68 -21.57 -59.18 -9.90
C LYS A 68 -22.39 -58.35 -8.91
N HIS A 69 -22.82 -58.93 -7.79
CA HIS A 69 -23.54 -58.18 -6.77
C HIS A 69 -22.64 -57.16 -6.06
N ILE A 70 -21.39 -57.52 -5.77
CA ILE A 70 -20.41 -56.59 -5.15
C ILE A 70 -20.11 -55.43 -6.11
N GLU A 71 -19.89 -55.71 -7.40
CA GLU A 71 -19.71 -54.68 -8.43
C GLU A 71 -20.93 -53.76 -8.51
N LYS A 72 -22.15 -54.30 -8.44
CA LYS A 72 -23.39 -53.52 -8.44
C LYS A 72 -23.50 -52.61 -7.21
N ILE A 73 -23.19 -53.12 -6.02
CA ILE A 73 -23.18 -52.34 -4.78
C ILE A 73 -22.14 -51.22 -4.86
N TRP A 74 -20.97 -51.51 -5.42
CA TRP A 74 -19.91 -50.53 -5.62
C TRP A 74 -20.33 -49.44 -6.61
N GLU A 75 -20.91 -49.81 -7.75
CA GLU A 75 -21.45 -48.88 -8.75
C GLU A 75 -22.47 -47.93 -8.12
N ILE A 76 -23.44 -48.46 -7.37
CA ILE A 76 -24.47 -47.66 -6.70
C ILE A 76 -23.84 -46.73 -5.65
N SER A 77 -22.91 -47.25 -4.84
CA SER A 77 -22.24 -46.44 -3.80
C SER A 77 -21.41 -45.32 -4.41
N PHE A 78 -20.76 -45.57 -5.54
CA PHE A 78 -19.99 -44.58 -6.27
C PHE A 78 -20.88 -43.50 -6.88
N LEU A 79 -21.99 -43.88 -7.52
CA LEU A 79 -22.94 -42.92 -8.10
C LEU A 79 -23.58 -42.02 -7.02
N GLU A 80 -23.94 -42.59 -5.87
CA GLU A 80 -24.48 -41.81 -4.74
C GLU A 80 -23.44 -40.82 -4.22
N ALA A 81 -22.19 -41.26 -4.03
CA ALA A 81 -21.10 -40.39 -3.62
C ALA A 81 -20.84 -39.27 -4.64
N ASP A 82 -20.76 -39.59 -5.93
CA ASP A 82 -20.56 -38.62 -7.01
C ASP A 82 -21.70 -37.59 -7.07
N SER A 83 -22.94 -38.02 -6.86
CA SER A 83 -24.10 -37.12 -6.79
C SER A 83 -24.02 -36.16 -5.61
N ILE A 84 -23.62 -36.63 -4.42
CA ILE A 84 -23.44 -35.77 -3.24
C ILE A 84 -22.32 -34.74 -3.52
N PHE A 85 -21.19 -35.20 -4.08
CA PHE A 85 -20.07 -34.31 -4.40
C PHE A 85 -20.35 -33.36 -5.56
N ALA A 86 -21.26 -33.69 -6.48
CA ALA A 86 -21.66 -32.79 -7.55
C ALA A 86 -22.33 -31.54 -6.98
N HIS A 87 -23.23 -31.69 -6.01
CA HIS A 87 -23.86 -30.56 -5.34
C HIS A 87 -22.86 -29.67 -4.60
N ASP A 88 -21.96 -30.28 -3.83
CA ASP A 88 -20.93 -29.54 -3.09
C ASP A 88 -19.98 -28.78 -4.02
N ARG A 89 -19.61 -29.39 -5.16
CA ARG A 89 -18.80 -28.73 -6.20
C ARG A 89 -19.51 -27.53 -6.79
N ASP A 90 -20.78 -27.66 -7.12
CA ASP A 90 -21.57 -26.57 -7.71
C ASP A 90 -21.74 -25.43 -6.71
N SER A 91 -22.02 -25.74 -5.44
CA SER A 91 -22.08 -24.75 -4.35
C SER A 91 -20.74 -24.05 -4.16
N PHE A 92 -19.65 -24.81 -4.09
CA PHE A 92 -18.30 -24.25 -3.94
C PHE A 92 -17.90 -23.36 -5.12
N ASN A 93 -18.25 -23.75 -6.35
CA ASN A 93 -18.01 -22.95 -7.54
C ASN A 93 -18.82 -21.64 -7.51
N ALA A 94 -20.09 -21.70 -7.09
CA ALA A 94 -20.94 -20.52 -6.95
C ALA A 94 -20.39 -19.55 -5.90
N GLU A 95 -19.99 -20.06 -4.72
CA GLU A 95 -19.32 -19.25 -3.69
C GLU A 95 -18.02 -18.63 -4.20
N LYS A 96 -17.20 -19.42 -4.91
CA LYS A 96 -15.96 -18.92 -5.51
C LYS A 96 -16.21 -17.79 -6.51
N GLU A 97 -17.22 -17.94 -7.38
CA GLU A 97 -17.61 -16.88 -8.32
C GLU A 97 -18.09 -15.63 -7.57
N GLN A 98 -18.90 -15.80 -6.53
CA GLN A 98 -19.33 -14.69 -5.69
C GLN A 98 -18.14 -13.97 -5.05
N PHE A 99 -17.20 -14.70 -4.44
CA PHE A 99 -15.98 -14.13 -3.87
C PHE A 99 -15.13 -13.40 -4.91
N ILE A 100 -15.00 -13.93 -6.13
CA ILE A 100 -14.28 -13.26 -7.22
C ILE A 100 -14.96 -11.94 -7.60
N ASN A 101 -16.29 -11.93 -7.68
CA ASN A 101 -17.08 -10.74 -8.01
C ASN A 101 -17.02 -9.69 -6.89
N GLU A 102 -17.11 -10.10 -5.63
CA GLU A 102 -16.95 -9.20 -4.49
C GLU A 102 -15.54 -8.60 -4.45
N LYS A 103 -14.51 -9.43 -4.65
CA LYS A 103 -13.12 -8.97 -4.71
C LYS A 103 -12.90 -7.98 -5.86
N SER A 104 -13.43 -8.25 -7.06
CA SER A 104 -13.28 -7.34 -8.19
C SER A 104 -14.00 -6.01 -7.95
N SER A 105 -15.18 -6.03 -7.33
CA SER A 105 -15.90 -4.83 -6.90
C SER A 105 -15.12 -4.02 -5.86
N LEU A 106 -14.52 -4.69 -4.87
CA LEU A 106 -13.72 -4.02 -3.84
C LEU A 106 -12.45 -3.38 -4.44
N ILE A 107 -11.78 -4.07 -5.38
CA ILE A 107 -10.62 -3.51 -6.09
C ILE A 107 -11.04 -2.24 -6.85
N ALA A 108 -12.17 -2.28 -7.57
CA ALA A 108 -12.66 -1.12 -8.30
C ALA A 108 -12.98 0.07 -7.38
N GLU A 109 -13.56 -0.17 -6.20
CA GLU A 109 -13.83 0.91 -5.24
C GLU A 109 -12.53 1.46 -4.63
N VAL A 110 -11.54 0.61 -4.35
CA VAL A 110 -10.21 1.07 -3.89
C VAL A 110 -9.56 1.96 -4.95
N GLU A 111 -9.51 1.54 -6.21
CA GLU A 111 -8.94 2.34 -7.30
C GLU A 111 -9.64 3.70 -7.46
N LYS A 112 -10.96 3.72 -7.28
CA LYS A 112 -11.76 4.95 -7.30
C LYS A 112 -11.40 5.87 -6.13
N VAL A 113 -11.33 5.35 -4.90
CA VAL A 113 -10.95 6.12 -3.71
C VAL A 113 -9.52 6.65 -3.84
N GLU A 114 -8.57 5.86 -4.34
CA GLU A 114 -7.20 6.28 -4.59
C GLU A 114 -7.13 7.42 -5.62
N THR A 115 -7.94 7.31 -6.68
CA THR A 115 -8.05 8.37 -7.70
C THR A 115 -8.62 9.67 -7.13
N GLU A 116 -9.67 9.58 -6.31
CA GLU A 116 -10.27 10.73 -5.64
C GLU A 116 -9.31 11.37 -4.63
N LEU A 117 -8.58 10.55 -3.88
CA LEU A 117 -7.54 10.98 -2.96
C LEU A 117 -6.42 11.72 -3.71
N GLY A 118 -5.96 11.20 -4.83
CA GLY A 118 -4.98 11.86 -5.70
C GLY A 118 -5.46 13.23 -6.20
N LYS A 119 -6.73 13.33 -6.63
CA LYS A 119 -7.35 14.61 -7.03
C LYS A 119 -7.43 15.60 -5.86
N ALA A 120 -7.78 15.12 -4.67
CA ALA A 120 -7.86 15.94 -3.47
C ALA A 120 -6.47 16.50 -3.08
N PHE A 121 -5.43 15.66 -3.09
CA PHE A 121 -4.05 16.11 -2.83
C PHE A 121 -3.57 17.13 -3.85
N PHE A 122 -3.85 16.92 -5.15
CA PHE A 122 -3.52 17.91 -6.16
C PHE A 122 -4.22 19.25 -5.91
N LYS A 123 -5.52 19.21 -5.56
CA LYS A 123 -6.28 20.42 -5.24
C LYS A 123 -5.74 21.14 -4.01
N ILE A 124 -5.37 20.42 -2.95
CA ILE A 124 -4.75 20.99 -1.75
C ILE A 124 -3.46 21.72 -2.13
N LYS A 125 -2.57 21.07 -2.88
CA LYS A 125 -1.32 21.67 -3.33
C LYS A 125 -1.53 22.97 -4.12
N VAL A 126 -2.48 22.97 -5.07
CA VAL A 126 -2.81 24.18 -5.85
C VAL A 126 -3.36 25.29 -4.95
N LEU A 127 -4.18 24.96 -3.94
CA LEU A 127 -4.70 25.94 -2.99
C LEU A 127 -3.60 26.50 -2.09
N GLU A 128 -2.68 25.66 -1.61
CA GLU A 128 -1.51 26.10 -0.83
C GLU A 128 -0.62 27.06 -1.62
N GLU A 129 -0.32 26.74 -2.88
CA GLU A 129 0.44 27.62 -3.77
C GLU A 129 -0.27 28.97 -3.99
N ARG A 130 -1.60 28.97 -4.18
CA ARG A 130 -2.38 30.20 -4.32
C ARG A 130 -2.42 31.03 -3.04
N THR A 131 -2.55 30.38 -1.88
CA THR A 131 -2.53 31.07 -0.58
C THR A 131 -1.18 31.75 -0.37
N ALA A 132 -0.06 31.05 -0.64
CA ALA A 132 1.26 31.64 -0.57
C ALA A 132 1.44 32.84 -1.53
N GLN A 133 0.88 32.75 -2.74
CA GLN A 133 0.88 33.88 -3.69
C GLN A 133 0.08 35.07 -3.15
N PHE A 134 -1.11 34.84 -2.58
CA PHE A 134 -1.93 35.91 -2.01
C PHE A 134 -1.23 36.57 -0.81
N GLU A 135 -0.63 35.79 0.08
CA GLU A 135 0.15 36.32 1.21
C GLU A 135 1.33 37.19 0.73
N GLN A 136 2.00 36.79 -0.36
CA GLN A 136 3.07 37.59 -0.95
C GLN A 136 2.56 38.92 -1.53
N ILE A 137 1.41 38.90 -2.20
CA ILE A 137 0.78 40.11 -2.75
C ILE A 137 0.32 41.03 -1.62
N GLU A 138 -0.29 40.49 -0.57
CA GLU A 138 -0.74 41.25 0.59
C GLU A 138 0.44 41.96 1.29
N ARG A 139 1.57 41.26 1.47
CA ARG A 139 2.80 41.88 2.00
C ARG A 139 3.27 43.04 1.14
N LYS A 140 3.37 42.85 -0.19
CA LYS A 140 3.78 43.91 -1.12
C LYS A 140 2.84 45.11 -1.05
N LEU A 141 1.52 44.87 -1.02
CA LEU A 141 0.54 45.95 -0.94
C LEU A 141 0.63 46.72 0.39
N ASN A 142 0.88 46.03 1.49
CA ASN A 142 1.12 46.67 2.79
C ASN A 142 2.41 47.51 2.78
N ASP A 143 3.48 47.00 2.17
CA ASP A 143 4.74 47.75 2.00
C ASP A 143 4.50 49.01 1.16
N ASP A 144 3.81 48.89 0.01
CA ASP A 144 3.46 50.01 -0.85
C ASP A 144 2.58 51.05 -0.14
N LEU A 145 1.59 50.60 0.63
CA LEU A 145 0.75 51.48 1.45
C LEU A 145 1.56 52.22 2.51
N SER A 146 2.51 51.56 3.15
CA SER A 146 3.40 52.20 4.12
C SER A 146 4.28 53.28 3.47
N LEU A 147 4.80 53.00 2.26
CA LEU A 147 5.61 53.93 1.49
C LEU A 147 4.80 55.16 1.06
N ILE A 148 3.59 54.95 0.55
CA ILE A 148 2.70 56.04 0.12
C ILE A 148 2.31 56.92 1.31
N ARG A 149 2.01 56.32 2.48
CA ARG A 149 1.74 57.08 3.71
C ARG A 149 2.92 57.95 4.13
N ALA A 150 4.13 57.39 4.13
CA ALA A 150 5.34 58.16 4.44
C ALA A 150 5.60 59.30 3.43
N GLN A 151 5.35 59.06 2.14
CA GLN A 151 5.44 60.08 1.10
C GLN A 151 4.40 61.18 1.30
N LEU A 152 3.16 60.83 1.65
CA LEU A 152 2.10 61.78 1.93
C LEU A 152 2.48 62.68 3.11
N GLU A 153 2.91 62.11 4.24
CA GLU A 153 3.37 62.86 5.41
C GLU A 153 4.53 63.80 5.05
N ALA A 154 5.51 63.33 4.27
CA ALA A 154 6.65 64.13 3.85
C ALA A 154 6.29 65.26 2.87
N THR A 155 5.24 65.10 2.06
CA THR A 155 4.75 66.16 1.16
C THR A 155 3.89 67.17 1.89
N GLU A 156 3.06 66.73 2.84
CA GLU A 156 2.29 67.61 3.73
C GLU A 156 3.22 68.48 4.59
N ALA A 157 4.25 67.89 5.19
CA ALA A 157 5.26 68.65 5.95
C ALA A 157 5.94 69.72 5.08
N ARG A 158 6.36 69.37 3.84
CA ARG A 158 6.92 70.32 2.88
C ARG A 158 5.94 71.42 2.48
N ARG A 159 4.64 71.10 2.34
CA ARG A 159 3.59 72.07 2.03
C ARG A 159 3.43 73.07 3.17
N ILE A 160 3.41 72.59 4.42
CA ILE A 160 3.33 73.44 5.62
C ILE A 160 4.54 74.36 5.69
N GLU A 161 5.76 73.82 5.58
CA GLU A 161 7.00 74.61 5.63
C GLU A 161 7.05 75.69 4.53
N SER A 162 6.64 75.34 3.30
CA SER A 162 6.55 76.28 2.19
C SER A 162 5.52 77.38 2.44
N SER A 163 4.36 77.04 3.02
CA SER A 163 3.32 78.02 3.38
C SER A 163 3.83 78.99 4.43
N GLU A 164 4.43 78.50 5.51
CA GLU A 164 5.00 79.35 6.54
C GLU A 164 6.11 80.26 6.00
N ARG A 165 6.92 79.77 5.06
CA ARG A 165 7.95 80.59 4.41
C ARG A 165 7.35 81.69 3.55
N ALA A 166 6.25 81.42 2.84
CA ALA A 166 5.53 82.43 2.08
C ALA A 166 4.97 83.51 3.01
N ASP A 167 4.30 83.12 4.10
CA ASP A 167 3.76 84.05 5.11
C ASP A 167 4.86 84.94 5.71
N ARG A 168 6.03 84.36 6.04
CA ARG A 168 7.19 85.10 6.55
C ARG A 168 7.72 86.12 5.54
N LEU A 169 7.80 85.76 4.26
CA LEU A 169 8.27 86.66 3.20
C LEU A 169 7.27 87.81 2.97
N GLU A 170 5.97 87.52 2.97
CA GLU A 170 4.92 88.54 2.85
C GLU A 170 4.99 89.55 4.00
N GLN A 171 5.17 89.08 5.25
CA GLN A 171 5.37 89.95 6.40
C GLN A 171 6.63 90.81 6.28
N GLN A 172 7.75 90.24 5.80
CA GLN A 172 8.99 90.99 5.57
C GLN A 172 8.81 92.07 4.50
N MET A 173 8.13 91.76 3.39
CA MET A 173 7.83 92.75 2.35
C MET A 173 6.93 93.87 2.87
N ALA A 174 5.89 93.55 3.63
CA ALA A 174 5.00 94.54 4.23
C ALA A 174 5.75 95.48 5.18
N ASN A 175 6.66 94.94 6.00
CA ASN A 175 7.49 95.73 6.91
C ASN A 175 8.47 96.64 6.14
N LEU A 176 9.15 96.13 5.11
CA LEU A 176 10.04 96.93 4.26
C LEU A 176 9.31 98.06 3.54
N LEU A 177 8.11 97.79 3.01
CA LEU A 177 7.25 98.82 2.41
C LEU A 177 6.88 99.90 3.43
N LYS A 178 6.49 99.50 4.64
CA LYS A 178 6.20 100.45 5.73
C LYS A 178 7.42 101.30 6.09
N ASP A 179 8.60 100.68 6.23
CA ASP A 179 9.84 101.38 6.58
C ASP A 179 10.29 102.35 5.47
N SER A 180 10.15 101.96 4.20
CA SER A 180 10.44 102.84 3.07
C SER A 180 9.50 104.04 2.99
N LEU A 181 8.20 103.85 3.25
CA LEU A 181 7.21 104.94 3.31
C LEU A 181 7.52 105.91 4.46
N LEU A 182 7.87 105.38 5.65
CA LEU A 182 8.29 106.19 6.79
C LEU A 182 9.56 106.98 6.50
N SER A 183 10.52 106.36 5.81
CA SER A 183 11.77 107.01 5.41
C SER A 183 11.54 108.11 4.37
N ALA A 184 10.69 107.86 3.37
CA ALA A 184 10.30 108.86 2.37
C ALA A 184 9.60 110.06 3.01
N LYS A 185 8.68 109.82 3.95
CA LYS A 185 7.98 110.89 4.68
C LYS A 185 8.93 111.75 5.52
N LYS A 186 9.89 111.12 6.22
CA LYS A 186 10.93 111.84 6.97
C LYS A 186 11.82 112.70 6.07
N LEU A 187 12.20 112.20 4.89
CA LEU A 187 12.98 112.96 3.91
C LEU A 187 12.19 114.17 3.37
N GLU A 188 10.88 114.02 3.15
CA GLU A 188 10.01 115.13 2.73
C GLU A 188 9.86 116.21 3.82
N GLU A 189 9.77 115.80 5.09
CA GLU A 189 9.72 116.71 6.24
C GLU A 189 11.07 117.44 6.46
N SER A 190 12.21 116.75 6.28
CA SER A 190 13.54 117.39 6.34
C SER A 190 13.84 118.29 5.13
N GLY A 191 13.33 117.98 3.94
CA GLY A 191 13.51 118.83 2.74
C GLY A 191 12.73 120.15 2.80
N LYS A 192 11.57 120.18 3.46
CA LYS A 192 10.79 121.41 3.69
C LYS A 192 11.42 122.34 4.73
N GLY A 193 12.33 121.84 5.57
CA GLY A 193 13.04 122.65 6.58
C GLY A 193 14.27 123.42 6.08
N ILE A 194 14.71 123.22 4.84
CA ILE A 194 15.95 123.84 4.29
C ILE A 194 15.64 125.02 3.34
N VAL A 195 14.36 125.31 3.05
CA VAL A 195 13.93 126.42 2.15
C VAL A 195 13.03 127.45 2.87
N SER A 196 13.30 127.75 4.13
CA SER A 196 12.70 128.91 4.82
C SER A 196 13.76 129.79 5.45
#